data_AF-A0AAV6JZI6-F1
#
_entry.id   AF-A0AAV6JZI6-F1
#
_cell.length_a   1.000
_cell.length_b   1.000
_cell.length_c   1.000
_cell.angle_alpha   90.00
_cell.angle_beta   90.00
_cell.angle_gamma   90.00
#
_symmetry.space_group_name_H-M   'P 1'
#
loop_
_entity.id
_entity.type
_entity.pdbx_description
1 polymer ?
#
loop_
_entity_poly.entity_id
_entity_poly.type
_entity_poly.pdbx_seq_one_letter_code
_entity_poly.pdbx_strand_id
1 'polypeptide(L)'
;MNCAARTHSLSTWVTASVAQWVVSYYQFPHLFQEIQSIAVGFYILLRAVDRFASNYNSFPGQFDGEMDEEISRLKTSTVGLLSDLGCNGSALTEDLINEMCRYGAAELHAVAAFVGGIASQEVIKLITRQFVPMSGTFIFNGIDHKSQLLSL
;
A
#
# COMPACT_ATOMS: atom_id res chain seq x y z
N MET A 1 -17.13 44.30 44.71
CA MET A 1 -17.34 43.16 45.61
C MET A 1 -17.55 41.91 44.77
N ASN A 2 -16.78 40.86 45.07
CA ASN A 2 -16.74 39.45 44.57
C ASN A 2 -18.09 38.86 44.10
N CYS A 3 -18.22 37.75 43.35
CA CYS A 3 -17.36 36.60 43.07
C CYS A 3 -17.95 35.76 41.90
N ALA A 4 -17.09 35.09 41.12
CA ALA A 4 -17.20 33.77 40.48
C ALA A 4 -18.53 33.25 39.87
N ALA A 5 -18.49 32.86 38.58
CA ALA A 5 -18.66 31.45 38.16
C ALA A 5 -18.30 31.26 36.68
N ARG A 6 -17.49 30.24 36.45
CA ARG A 6 -16.95 29.75 35.19
C ARG A 6 -17.99 28.83 34.53
N THR A 7 -18.36 29.08 33.26
CA THR A 7 -18.84 28.03 32.34
C THR A 7 -18.24 28.26 30.96
N HIS A 8 -17.43 27.30 30.51
CA HIS A 8 -16.80 27.31 29.19
C HIS A 8 -17.84 26.95 28.12
N SER A 9 -18.09 27.85 27.19
CA SER A 9 -18.88 27.59 25.97
C SER A 9 -18.04 26.80 24.97
N LEU A 10 -18.56 25.64 24.54
CA LEU A 10 -18.00 24.69 23.56
C LEU A 10 -18.04 25.20 22.11
N SER A 11 -18.12 26.51 21.86
CA SER A 11 -18.34 27.08 20.52
C SER A 11 -17.08 27.52 19.76
N THR A 12 -15.87 27.19 20.24
CA THR A 12 -14.59 27.57 19.61
C THR A 12 -13.82 26.40 18.96
N TRP A 13 -14.33 25.17 19.00
CA TRP A 13 -13.63 24.01 18.43
C TRP A 13 -13.91 23.75 16.94
N VAL A 14 -14.79 24.51 16.29
CA VAL A 14 -15.20 24.22 14.90
C VAL A 14 -14.35 24.96 13.85
N THR A 15 -13.53 25.94 14.21
CA THR A 15 -12.73 26.70 13.23
C THR A 15 -11.23 26.36 13.20
N ALA A 16 -10.74 25.47 14.07
CA ALA A 16 -9.32 25.08 14.09
C ALA A 16 -8.96 23.93 13.13
N SER A 17 -9.92 23.22 12.53
CA SER A 17 -9.61 22.02 11.73
C SER A 17 -9.46 22.27 10.21
N VAL A 18 -9.83 23.44 9.70
CA VAL A 18 -9.77 23.74 8.24
C VAL A 18 -8.42 24.36 7.84
N ALA A 19 -7.74 25.07 8.74
CA ALA A 19 -6.46 25.70 8.44
C ALA A 19 -5.29 24.69 8.31
N GLN A 20 -5.42 23.50 8.89
CA GLN A 20 -4.43 22.43 8.78
C GLN A 20 -4.49 21.71 7.42
N TRP A 21 -5.57 21.88 6.66
CA TRP A 21 -5.76 21.29 5.34
C TRP A 21 -5.06 22.05 4.20
N VAL A 22 -4.80 23.36 4.36
CA VAL A 22 -4.24 24.18 3.26
C VAL A 22 -2.71 24.10 3.19
N VAL A 23 -2.03 23.72 4.27
CA VAL A 23 -0.56 23.62 4.30
C VAL A 23 -0.04 22.35 3.58
N SER A 24 -0.91 21.39 3.24
CA SER A 24 -0.51 20.19 2.47
C SER A 24 -0.54 20.39 0.95
N TYR A 25 -0.92 21.58 0.46
CA TYR A 25 -1.11 21.85 -0.97
C TYR A 25 0.11 22.47 -1.68
N TYR A 26 1.22 22.68 -0.98
CA TYR A 26 2.43 23.27 -1.55
C TYR A 26 3.67 22.49 -1.10
N GLN A 27 3.99 21.39 -1.79
CA GLN A 27 5.36 20.97 -2.12
C GLN A 27 5.35 19.68 -2.96
N PHE A 28 5.09 19.73 -4.27
CA PHE A 28 5.25 18.56 -5.15
C PHE A 28 6.41 18.70 -6.14
N PRO A 29 7.65 18.48 -5.66
CA PRO A 29 8.70 17.78 -6.40
C PRO A 29 8.83 16.31 -5.93
N HIS A 30 7.86 15.77 -5.17
CA HIS A 30 7.97 14.51 -4.42
C HIS A 30 7.79 13.20 -5.24
N LEU A 31 7.46 13.28 -6.53
CA LEU A 31 7.13 12.10 -7.35
C LEU A 31 8.30 11.10 -7.50
N PHE A 32 9.55 11.57 -7.33
CA PHE A 32 10.74 10.72 -7.49
C PHE A 32 11.10 9.91 -6.24
N GLN A 33 10.59 10.28 -5.06
CA GLN A 33 10.95 9.61 -3.81
C GLN A 33 9.96 8.49 -3.42
N GLU A 34 8.80 8.41 -4.09
CA GLU A 34 7.79 7.38 -3.82
C GLU A 34 8.16 6.00 -4.36
N ILE A 35 8.92 5.90 -5.46
CA ILE A 35 9.27 4.61 -6.05
C ILE A 35 10.39 3.88 -5.29
N GLN A 36 11.09 4.58 -4.38
CA GLN A 36 12.06 3.95 -3.48
C GLN A 36 11.41 3.31 -2.26
N SER A 37 10.09 3.51 -2.05
CA SER A 37 9.39 2.78 -1.00
C SER A 37 9.12 1.34 -1.41
N ILE A 38 9.56 0.41 -0.57
CA ILE A 38 9.30 -1.03 -0.69
C ILE A 38 7.79 -1.31 -0.88
N ALA A 39 6.90 -0.48 -0.30
CA ALA A 39 5.45 -0.63 -0.46
C ALA A 39 4.99 -0.42 -1.91
N VAL A 40 5.56 0.57 -2.61
CA VAL A 40 5.29 0.80 -4.04
C VAL A 40 5.85 -0.34 -4.87
N GLY A 41 7.02 -0.86 -4.50
CA GLY A 41 7.60 -2.06 -5.10
C GLY A 41 6.66 -3.28 -4.98
N PHE A 42 6.14 -3.56 -3.79
CA PHE A 42 5.14 -4.62 -3.59
C PHE A 42 3.88 -4.38 -4.39
N TYR A 43 3.35 -3.15 -4.42
CA TYR A 43 2.17 -2.83 -5.21
C TYR A 43 2.40 -3.12 -6.70
N ILE A 44 3.50 -2.64 -7.29
CA ILE A 44 3.82 -2.88 -8.70
C ILE A 44 4.02 -4.39 -8.97
N LEU A 45 4.70 -5.11 -8.09
CA LEU A 45 4.92 -6.55 -8.24
C LEU A 45 3.61 -7.33 -8.16
N LEU A 46 2.72 -7.01 -7.22
CA LEU A 46 1.41 -7.66 -7.14
C LEU A 46 0.62 -7.48 -8.45
N ARG A 47 0.68 -6.28 -9.04
CA ARG A 47 0.08 -6.01 -10.36
C ARG A 47 0.78 -6.77 -11.50
N ALA A 48 2.10 -6.92 -11.43
CA ALA A 48 2.86 -7.69 -12.40
C ALA A 48 2.56 -9.19 -12.28
N VAL A 49 2.33 -9.70 -11.07
CA VAL A 49 1.90 -11.07 -10.79
C VAL A 49 0.50 -11.33 -11.35
N ASP A 50 -0.44 -10.40 -11.22
CA ASP A 50 -1.77 -10.52 -11.85
C ASP A 50 -1.65 -10.68 -13.39
N ARG A 51 -0.76 -9.90 -14.02
CA ARG A 51 -0.48 -9.99 -15.46
C ARG A 51 0.20 -11.31 -15.81
N PHE A 52 1.16 -11.75 -14.99
CA PHE A 52 1.84 -13.03 -15.15
C PHE A 52 0.83 -14.19 -15.09
N ALA A 53 -0.04 -14.21 -14.08
CA ALA A 53 -1.08 -15.23 -13.91
C ALA A 53 -2.05 -15.25 -15.10
N SER A 54 -2.41 -14.09 -15.63
CA SER A 54 -3.26 -13.99 -16.83
C SER A 54 -2.58 -14.55 -18.09
N ASN A 55 -1.26 -14.40 -18.21
CA ASN A 55 -0.50 -14.84 -19.38
C ASN A 55 -0.12 -16.33 -19.33
N TYR A 56 0.25 -16.83 -18.15
CA TYR A 56 0.82 -18.16 -17.98
C TYR A 56 -0.12 -19.15 -17.27
N ASN A 57 -1.28 -18.71 -16.79
CA ASN A 57 -2.23 -19.51 -15.99
C ASN A 57 -1.61 -20.15 -14.74
N SER A 58 -0.55 -19.54 -14.21
CA SER A 58 0.18 -19.98 -13.02
C SER A 58 0.68 -18.76 -12.26
N PHE A 59 0.87 -18.87 -10.96
CA PHE A 59 1.58 -17.86 -10.18
C PHE A 59 3.08 -18.14 -10.14
N PRO A 60 3.94 -17.11 -10.01
CA PRO A 60 5.37 -17.32 -9.91
C PRO A 60 5.72 -18.07 -8.62
N GLY A 61 6.59 -19.07 -8.73
CA GLY A 61 7.06 -19.92 -7.64
C GLY A 61 6.01 -20.85 -7.03
N GLN A 62 4.84 -21.02 -7.66
CA GLN A 62 3.77 -21.87 -7.14
C GLN A 62 4.11 -23.36 -7.18
N PHE A 63 4.90 -23.78 -8.17
CA PHE A 63 5.31 -25.16 -8.37
C PHE A 63 6.83 -25.28 -8.23
N ASP A 64 7.34 -26.47 -7.86
CA ASP A 64 8.78 -26.78 -7.73
C ASP A 64 9.49 -26.87 -9.11
N GLY A 65 9.17 -25.97 -10.04
CA GLY A 65 9.72 -25.90 -11.38
C GLY A 65 11.03 -25.10 -11.47
N GLU A 66 11.40 -24.74 -12.70
CA GLU A 66 12.59 -23.93 -12.98
C GLU A 66 12.38 -22.47 -12.55
N MET A 67 12.66 -22.19 -11.27
CA MET A 67 12.52 -20.89 -10.63
C MET A 67 13.19 -19.75 -11.41
N ASP A 68 14.36 -20.01 -12.02
CA ASP A 68 15.11 -19.01 -12.80
C ASP A 68 14.34 -18.54 -14.05
N GLU A 69 13.60 -19.46 -14.71
CA GLU A 69 12.75 -19.08 -15.84
C GLU A 69 11.57 -18.22 -15.39
N GLU A 70 10.95 -18.55 -14.26
CA GLU A 70 9.82 -17.81 -13.70
C GLU A 70 10.24 -16.40 -13.26
N ILE A 71 11.40 -16.27 -12.62
CA ILE A 71 12.00 -14.97 -12.26
C ILE A 71 12.20 -14.12 -13.52
N SER A 72 12.75 -14.69 -14.59
CA SER A 72 12.96 -13.98 -15.85
C SER A 72 11.63 -13.51 -16.47
N ARG A 73 10.61 -14.39 -16.51
CA ARG A 73 9.27 -14.07 -17.03
C ARG A 73 8.55 -13.02 -16.18
N LEU A 74 8.68 -13.07 -14.85
CA LEU A 74 8.13 -12.06 -13.93
C LEU A 74 8.82 -10.70 -14.12
N LYS A 75 10.14 -10.70 -14.33
CA LYS A 75 10.90 -9.48 -14.65
C LYS A 75 10.41 -8.86 -15.96
N THR A 76 10.22 -9.65 -17.02
CA THR A 76 9.63 -9.16 -18.28
C THR A 76 8.23 -8.60 -18.09
N SER A 77 7.39 -9.27 -17.29
CA SER A 77 6.02 -8.81 -17.00
C SER A 77 6.01 -7.48 -16.23
N THR A 78 6.93 -7.32 -15.27
CA THR A 78 7.13 -6.09 -14.50
C THR A 78 7.59 -4.95 -15.39
N VAL A 79 8.59 -5.17 -16.25
CA VAL A 79 9.10 -4.15 -17.19
C VAL A 79 8.00 -3.75 -18.18
N GLY A 80 7.24 -4.71 -18.70
CA GLY A 80 6.09 -4.43 -19.56
C GLY A 80 5.05 -3.55 -18.86
N LEU A 81 4.72 -3.86 -17.60
CA LEU A 81 3.77 -3.06 -16.81
C LEU A 81 4.29 -1.64 -16.57
N LEU A 82 5.57 -1.50 -16.20
CA LEU A 82 6.19 -0.18 -16.00
C LEU A 82 6.20 0.65 -17.28
N SER A 83 6.40 0.00 -18.43
CA SER A 83 6.36 0.68 -19.72
C SER A 83 4.95 1.16 -20.07
N ASP A 84 3.94 0.33 -19.84
CA ASP A 84 2.53 0.70 -20.03
C ASP A 84 2.10 1.86 -19.13
N LEU A 85 2.69 1.98 -17.94
CA LEU A 85 2.46 3.08 -16.99
C LEU A 85 3.33 4.32 -17.28
N GLY A 86 4.24 4.29 -18.26
CA GLY A 86 5.15 5.40 -18.58
C GLY A 86 6.33 5.54 -17.61
N CYS A 87 6.54 4.59 -16.72
CA CYS A 87 7.58 4.58 -15.67
C CYS A 87 8.86 3.86 -16.14
N ASN A 88 9.36 4.21 -17.33
CA ASN A 88 10.49 3.51 -17.97
C ASN A 88 11.85 3.65 -17.24
N GLY A 89 11.94 4.51 -16.22
CA GLY A 89 13.17 4.77 -15.44
C GLY A 89 13.18 4.18 -14.03
N SER A 90 12.08 3.59 -13.56
CA SER A 90 12.01 3.03 -12.21
C SER A 90 12.23 1.52 -12.24
N ALA A 91 13.47 1.10 -12.02
CA ALA A 91 13.76 -0.31 -11.83
C ALA A 91 13.42 -0.71 -10.39
N LEU A 92 12.63 -1.77 -10.22
CA LEU A 92 12.53 -2.47 -8.94
C LEU A 92 13.83 -3.23 -8.67
N THR A 93 14.18 -3.40 -7.41
CA THR A 93 15.34 -4.21 -7.03
C THR A 93 15.11 -5.66 -7.41
N GLU A 94 16.14 -6.32 -7.95
CA GLU A 94 16.05 -7.74 -8.32
C GLU A 94 15.70 -8.62 -7.11
N ASP A 95 16.16 -8.23 -5.92
CA ASP A 95 15.81 -8.88 -4.65
C ASP A 95 14.29 -8.95 -4.42
N LEU A 96 13.53 -7.89 -4.72
CA LEU A 96 12.08 -7.92 -4.54
C LEU A 96 11.38 -8.85 -5.54
N ILE A 97 11.91 -8.96 -6.77
CA ILE A 97 11.39 -9.89 -7.80
C ILE A 97 11.67 -11.33 -7.39
N ASN A 98 12.88 -11.61 -6.92
CA ASN A 98 13.29 -12.92 -6.41
C ASN A 98 12.44 -13.33 -5.20
N GLU A 99 12.23 -12.41 -4.25
CA GLU A 99 11.38 -12.66 -3.09
C GLU A 99 9.92 -12.91 -3.48
N MET A 100 9.39 -12.22 -4.49
CA MET A 100 8.03 -12.47 -4.98
C MET A 100 7.86 -13.89 -5.52
N CYS A 101 8.85 -14.42 -6.25
CA CYS A 101 8.83 -15.82 -6.68
C CYS A 101 9.01 -16.76 -5.48
N ARG A 102 9.89 -16.43 -4.53
CA ARG A 102 10.09 -17.21 -3.30
C ARG A 102 8.82 -17.35 -2.45
N TYR A 103 7.92 -16.37 -2.48
CA TYR A 103 6.63 -16.47 -1.78
C TYR A 103 5.73 -17.56 -2.36
N GLY A 104 5.88 -17.91 -3.64
CA GLY A 104 5.16 -19.01 -4.27
C GLY A 104 3.64 -18.92 -4.20
N ALA A 105 3.10 -17.70 -4.20
CA ALA A 105 1.68 -17.42 -3.96
C ALA A 105 1.11 -18.03 -2.65
N ALA A 106 1.95 -18.23 -1.64
CA ALA A 106 1.51 -18.77 -0.36
C ALA A 106 0.71 -17.74 0.46
N GLU A 107 -0.36 -18.22 1.11
CA GLU A 107 -1.15 -17.43 2.05
C GLU A 107 -0.77 -17.79 3.50
N LEU A 108 0.09 -16.98 4.11
CA LEU A 108 0.51 -17.19 5.49
C LEU A 108 -0.61 -16.80 6.46
N HIS A 109 -1.03 -17.75 7.31
CA HIS A 109 -2.12 -17.55 8.28
C HIS A 109 -1.95 -16.29 9.15
N ALA A 110 -0.73 -16.01 9.62
CA ALA A 110 -0.46 -14.84 10.45
C ALA A 110 -0.65 -13.51 9.67
N VAL A 111 -0.24 -13.47 8.41
CA VAL A 111 -0.40 -12.28 7.54
C VAL A 111 -1.88 -12.11 7.18
N ALA A 112 -2.57 -13.20 6.84
CA ALA A 112 -4.00 -13.20 6.54
C ALA A 112 -4.83 -12.74 7.75
N ALA A 113 -4.55 -13.23 8.95
CA ALA A 113 -5.22 -12.82 10.17
C ALA A 113 -5.00 -11.33 10.49
N PHE A 114 -3.77 -10.83 10.30
CA PHE A 114 -3.45 -9.41 10.50
C PHE A 114 -4.21 -8.52 9.50
N VAL A 115 -4.12 -8.81 8.20
CA VAL A 115 -4.82 -8.05 7.15
C VAL A 115 -6.33 -8.14 7.33
N GLY A 116 -6.86 -9.32 7.68
CA GLY A 116 -8.28 -9.53 7.97
C GLY A 116 -8.79 -8.71 9.14
N GLY A 117 -7.98 -8.51 10.18
CA GLY A 117 -8.31 -7.62 11.31
C GLY A 117 -8.43 -6.16 10.88
N ILE A 118 -7.49 -5.67 10.07
CA ILE A 118 -7.53 -4.31 9.53
C ILE A 118 -8.74 -4.12 8.61
N ALA A 119 -8.95 -5.05 7.67
CA ALA A 119 -10.08 -5.01 6.74
C ALA A 119 -11.44 -5.02 7.47
N SER A 120 -11.59 -5.87 8.48
CA SER A 120 -12.81 -5.94 9.29
C SER A 120 -13.09 -4.62 10.01
N GLN A 121 -12.05 -3.98 10.55
CA GLN A 121 -12.19 -2.70 11.21
C GLN A 121 -12.60 -1.60 10.22
N GLU A 122 -12.02 -1.54 9.02
CA GLU A 122 -12.44 -0.58 7.98
C GLU A 122 -13.91 -0.78 7.59
N VAL A 123 -14.37 -2.04 7.49
CA VAL A 123 -15.78 -2.35 7.22
C VAL A 123 -16.69 -1.84 8.36
N ILE A 124 -16.30 -2.02 9.63
CA ILE A 124 -17.06 -1.49 10.78
C ILE A 124 -17.17 0.03 10.72
N LYS A 125 -16.08 0.74 10.36
CA LYS A 125 -16.10 2.20 10.19
C LYS A 125 -17.12 2.63 9.15
N LEU A 126 -17.15 1.95 8.00
CA LEU A 126 -18.09 2.22 6.91
C LEU A 126 -19.55 1.99 7.33
N ILE A 127 -19.83 0.87 8.00
CA ILE A 127 -21.19 0.50 8.42
C ILE A 127 -21.73 1.45 9.50
N THR A 128 -20.92 1.69 10.53
CA THR A 128 -21.34 2.50 11.69
C THR A 128 -21.35 4.00 11.37
N ARG A 129 -20.64 4.41 10.31
CA ARG A 129 -20.30 5.81 10.03
C ARG A 129 -19.63 6.50 11.21
N GLN A 130 -18.93 5.71 12.04
CA GLN A 130 -18.10 6.19 13.12
C GLN A 130 -16.65 6.05 12.69
N PHE A 131 -15.83 7.05 13.03
CA PHE A 131 -14.44 7.18 12.58
C PHE A 131 -14.28 7.45 11.08
N VAL A 132 -13.04 7.77 10.69
CA VAL A 132 -12.67 8.10 9.30
C VAL A 132 -12.03 6.86 8.66
N PRO A 133 -12.58 6.34 7.54
CA PRO A 133 -11.95 5.28 6.76
C PRO A 133 -10.61 5.73 6.18
N MET A 134 -9.68 4.79 6.02
CA MET A 134 -8.43 5.05 5.30
C MET A 134 -8.72 5.30 3.81
N SER A 135 -8.08 6.32 3.23
CA SER A 135 -8.19 6.64 1.82
C SER A 135 -6.92 6.19 1.09
N GLY A 136 -7.06 5.24 0.17
CA GLY A 136 -5.96 4.70 -0.63
C GLY A 136 -5.75 3.19 -0.42
N THR A 137 -4.57 2.71 -0.82
CA THR A 137 -4.21 1.29 -0.75
C THR A 137 -3.27 1.03 0.41
N PHE A 138 -3.70 0.20 1.36
CA PHE A 138 -2.87 -0.21 2.49
C PHE A 138 -1.99 -1.40 2.10
N ILE A 139 -0.67 -1.22 2.17
CA ILE A 139 0.32 -2.28 1.92
C ILE A 139 1.00 -2.63 3.24
N PHE A 140 1.04 -3.92 3.56
CA PHE A 140 1.73 -4.46 4.73
C PHE A 140 2.87 -5.37 4.30
N ASN A 141 4.08 -5.09 4.81
CA ASN A 141 5.23 -5.95 4.68
C ASN A 141 5.41 -6.77 5.96
N GLY A 142 5.14 -8.07 5.87
CA GLY A 142 5.30 -9.02 6.98
C GLY A 142 6.75 -9.30 7.38
N ILE A 143 7.74 -9.04 6.52
CA ILE A 143 9.18 -9.26 6.78
C ILE A 143 9.71 -8.20 7.75
N ASP A 144 9.47 -6.93 7.45
CA ASP A 144 9.97 -5.80 8.26
C ASP A 144 8.96 -5.32 9.32
N HIS A 145 7.77 -5.92 9.36
CA HIS A 145 6.62 -5.48 10.17
C HIS A 145 6.26 -4.01 9.94
N LYS A 146 6.40 -3.53 8.70
CA LYS A 146 6.07 -2.15 8.30
C LYS A 146 4.81 -2.13 7.45
N SER A 147 4.07 -1.04 7.54
CA SER A 147 2.93 -0.77 6.66
C SER A 147 2.98 0.64 6.12
N GLN A 148 2.39 0.84 4.95
CA GLN A 148 2.25 2.15 4.34
C GLN A 148 0.89 2.26 3.64
N LEU A 149 0.28 3.44 3.73
CA LEU A 149 -0.90 3.81 2.96
C LEU A 149 -0.44 4.55 1.70
N LEU A 150 -0.73 4.00 0.53
CA LEU A 150 -0.43 4.60 -0.76
C LEU A 150 -1.64 5.41 -1.24
N SER A 151 -1.41 6.68 -1.58
CA SER A 151 -2.39 7.52 -2.27
C SER A 151 -2.16 7.36 -3.78
N LEU A 152 -2.86 6.40 -4.39
CA LEU A 152 -2.81 6.11 -5.82
C LEU A 152 -3.82 6.94 -6.61
#